data_AF-A0AAW3H7U3-F1
#
_entry.id   AF-A0AAW3H7U3-F1
#
_cell.length_a   1.000
_cell.length_b   1.000
_cell.length_c   1.000
_cell.angle_alpha   90.00
_cell.angle_beta   90.00
_cell.angle_gamma   90.00
#
_symmetry.space_group_name_H-M   'P 1'
#
loop_
_entity.id
_entity.type
_entity.pdbx_description
1 polymer ?
#
loop_
_entity_poly.entity_id
_entity_poly.type
_entity_poly.pdbx_seq_one_letter_code
_entity_poly.pdbx_strand_id
1 'polypeptide(L)'
;MEILKNILSLIVLVSATGIWYFIKKRPNAKYRNISIAVLISCALVIGIFFRENKTNSEITEPASTQTTSSSSSKSSTGKENSREDKVSESKSEVNSSQEIKNDGPEYAEESNTQFANHLTTEINSQLAESGYQVITKAVGKNVIYLYLPQDVKYYSKVEIQQIADKLYNIKESTFKNWAIENGYDLSFANSPNLYVKSEDDTTLAEESGTIKKSMKVKVNN
;
A
#
# COMPACT_ATOMS: atom_id res chain seq x y z
N MET A 1 -3.73 -14.06 -28.03
CA MET A 1 -2.57 -14.13 -27.09
C MET A 1 -1.23 -13.86 -27.79
N GLU A 2 -0.97 -14.39 -28.98
CA GLU A 2 0.32 -14.21 -29.68
C GLU A 2 0.64 -12.77 -30.06
N ILE A 3 -0.35 -11.99 -30.51
CA ILE A 3 -0.18 -10.57 -30.84
C ILE A 3 0.28 -9.79 -29.60
N LEU A 4 -0.39 -9.99 -28.46
CA LEU A 4 -0.03 -9.35 -27.18
C LEU A 4 1.38 -9.74 -26.71
N LYS A 5 1.76 -11.02 -26.87
CA LYS A 5 3.12 -11.52 -26.58
C LYS A 5 4.18 -10.83 -27.41
N ASN A 6 3.93 -10.67 -28.71
CA ASN A 6 4.88 -10.06 -29.63
C ASN A 6 5.06 -8.56 -29.34
N ILE A 7 3.98 -7.87 -28.97
CA ILE A 7 3.99 -6.44 -28.60
C ILE A 7 4.76 -6.24 -27.28
N LEU A 8 4.50 -7.09 -26.29
CA LEU A 8 5.19 -7.05 -24.99
C LEU A 8 6.69 -7.34 -25.13
N SER A 9 7.05 -8.32 -25.98
CA SER A 9 8.44 -8.63 -26.33
C SER A 9 9.15 -7.45 -27.01
N LEU A 10 8.49 -6.76 -27.94
CA LEU A 10 9.03 -5.57 -28.59
C LEU A 10 9.28 -4.42 -27.58
N ILE A 11 8.37 -4.20 -26.64
CA ILE A 11 8.50 -3.19 -25.58
C ILE A 11 9.69 -3.50 -24.66
N VAL A 12 9.94 -4.77 -24.34
CA VAL A 12 11.12 -5.18 -23.56
C VAL A 12 12.42 -4.90 -24.33
N LEU A 13 12.47 -5.20 -25.62
CA LEU A 13 13.65 -4.92 -26.45
C LEU A 13 13.93 -3.41 -26.59
N VAL A 14 12.89 -2.60 -26.79
CA VAL A 14 13.02 -1.14 -26.90
C VAL A 14 13.41 -0.52 -25.55
N SER A 15 12.89 -1.02 -24.44
CA SER A 15 13.25 -0.52 -23.10
C SER A 15 14.68 -0.91 -22.70
N ALA A 16 15.13 -2.12 -23.01
CA ALA A 16 16.52 -2.54 -22.76
C ALA A 16 17.52 -1.73 -23.59
N THR A 17 17.22 -1.52 -24.89
CA THR A 17 18.05 -0.68 -25.77
C THR A 17 18.01 0.80 -25.36
N GLY A 18 16.87 1.29 -24.86
CA GLY A 18 16.73 2.62 -24.28
C GLY A 18 17.63 2.82 -23.05
N ILE A 19 17.67 1.86 -22.12
CA ILE A 19 18.54 1.92 -20.93
C ILE A 19 20.02 2.04 -21.35
N TRP A 20 20.47 1.21 -22.28
CA TRP A 20 21.84 1.27 -22.80
C TRP A 20 22.14 2.60 -23.51
N TYR A 21 21.21 3.07 -24.35
CA TYR A 21 21.34 4.33 -25.09
C TYR A 21 21.45 5.55 -24.16
N PHE A 22 20.61 5.63 -23.12
CA PHE A 22 20.59 6.71 -22.14
C PHE A 22 21.69 6.62 -21.07
N ILE A 23 22.44 5.53 -21.03
CA ILE A 23 23.66 5.39 -20.21
C ILE A 23 24.91 5.75 -21.03
N LYS A 24 25.02 5.25 -22.26
CA LYS A 24 26.29 5.26 -23.01
C LYS A 24 26.36 6.26 -24.15
N LYS A 25 25.25 6.55 -24.83
CA LYS A 25 25.26 7.36 -26.07
C LYS A 25 24.70 8.76 -25.87
N ARG A 26 23.67 8.92 -25.04
CA ARG A 26 23.15 10.22 -24.58
C ARG A 26 22.75 10.16 -23.11
N PRO A 27 23.71 10.39 -22.19
CA PRO A 27 23.47 10.35 -20.75
C PRO A 27 22.31 11.25 -20.35
N ASN A 28 21.18 10.65 -19.96
CA ASN A 28 20.04 11.41 -19.45
C ASN A 28 19.34 10.62 -18.35
N ALA A 29 19.49 11.10 -17.11
CA ALA A 29 18.97 10.44 -15.93
C ALA A 29 17.45 10.29 -15.94
N LYS A 30 16.72 11.26 -16.51
CA LYS A 30 15.25 11.21 -16.58
C LYS A 30 14.78 10.09 -17.51
N TYR A 31 15.29 10.05 -18.75
CA TYR A 31 14.88 9.04 -19.73
C TYR A 31 15.41 7.64 -19.41
N ARG A 32 16.57 7.53 -18.77
CA ARG A 32 17.06 6.26 -18.23
C ARG A 32 16.09 5.69 -17.19
N ASN A 33 15.67 6.51 -16.23
CA ASN A 33 14.76 6.08 -15.17
C ASN A 33 13.38 5.71 -15.72
N ILE A 34 12.90 6.42 -16.75
CA ILE A 34 11.66 6.07 -17.46
C ILE A 34 11.80 4.71 -18.16
N SER A 35 12.91 4.46 -18.86
CA SER A 35 13.15 3.18 -19.55
C SER A 35 13.24 2.00 -18.57
N ILE A 36 13.82 2.20 -17.39
CA ILE A 36 13.86 1.20 -16.31
C ILE A 36 12.44 0.96 -15.76
N ALA A 37 11.67 2.02 -15.51
CA ALA A 37 10.30 1.91 -15.00
C ALA A 37 9.40 1.14 -15.98
N VAL A 38 9.52 1.40 -17.29
CA VAL A 38 8.80 0.68 -18.35
C VAL A 38 9.19 -0.80 -18.39
N LEU A 39 10.46 -1.13 -18.18
CA LEU A 39 10.91 -2.53 -18.17
C LEU A 39 10.35 -3.30 -16.95
N ILE A 40 10.33 -2.66 -15.78
CA ILE A 40 9.77 -3.25 -14.54
C ILE A 40 8.26 -3.45 -14.66
N SER A 41 7.51 -2.46 -15.17
CA SER A 41 6.07 -2.59 -15.35
C SER A 41 5.71 -3.70 -16.34
N CYS A 42 6.48 -3.83 -17.42
CA CYS A 42 6.34 -4.92 -18.39
C CYS A 42 6.58 -6.30 -17.75
N ALA A 43 7.60 -6.42 -16.89
CA ALA A 43 7.90 -7.66 -16.17
C ALA A 43 6.80 -8.06 -15.16
N LEU A 44 6.16 -7.10 -14.51
CA LEU A 44 5.02 -7.34 -13.61
C LEU A 44 3.79 -7.84 -14.38
N VAL A 45 3.49 -7.24 -15.54
CA VAL A 45 2.40 -7.69 -16.42
C VAL A 45 2.66 -9.11 -16.92
N ILE A 46 3.90 -9.45 -17.28
CA ILE A 46 4.28 -10.83 -17.63
C ILE A 46 4.04 -11.77 -16.45
N GLY A 47 4.51 -11.42 -15.25
CA GLY A 47 4.40 -12.27 -14.06
C GLY A 47 2.96 -12.57 -13.62
N ILE A 48 2.02 -11.66 -13.89
CA ILE A 48 0.60 -11.81 -13.53
C ILE A 48 -0.16 -12.54 -14.64
N PHE A 49 0.00 -12.15 -15.91
CA PHE A 49 -0.78 -12.70 -17.03
C PHE A 49 -0.23 -14.00 -17.63
N PHE A 50 1.04 -14.34 -17.40
CA PHE A 50 1.67 -15.54 -17.97
C PHE A 50 1.90 -16.65 -16.94
N ARG A 51 1.28 -16.56 -15.77
CA ARG A 51 1.39 -17.58 -14.71
C ARG A 51 0.51 -18.80 -14.94
N GLU A 52 -0.30 -18.82 -16.00
CA GLU A 52 -1.32 -19.85 -16.20
C GLU A 52 -1.12 -20.65 -17.49
N ASN A 53 -0.14 -21.56 -17.48
CA ASN A 53 -0.14 -22.81 -18.24
C ASN A 53 1.11 -23.66 -17.91
N LYS A 54 1.10 -24.32 -16.74
CA LYS A 54 1.87 -25.55 -16.51
C LYS A 54 1.05 -26.51 -15.65
N THR A 55 -0.04 -27.04 -16.21
CA THR A 55 -0.60 -28.33 -15.79
C THR A 55 0.35 -29.43 -16.28
N ASN A 56 1.31 -29.81 -15.44
CA ASN A 56 1.90 -31.15 -15.52
C ASN A 56 1.05 -32.06 -14.63
N SER A 57 0.23 -32.88 -15.27
CA SER A 57 -0.46 -34.01 -14.67
C SER A 57 0.37 -35.25 -14.90
N GLU A 58 0.96 -35.81 -13.85
CA GLU A 58 1.25 -37.24 -13.66
C GLU A 58 1.78 -37.37 -12.21
N ILE A 59 1.17 -38.16 -11.32
CA ILE A 59 1.50 -39.57 -11.02
C ILE A 59 0.53 -39.93 -9.86
N THR A 60 -0.48 -40.78 -10.09
CA THR A 60 -0.53 -42.21 -9.75
C THR A 60 -1.32 -42.52 -8.47
N GLU A 61 -2.47 -43.16 -8.69
CA GLU A 61 -3.29 -43.91 -7.72
C GLU A 61 -2.48 -45.10 -7.11
N PRO A 62 -2.85 -45.69 -5.95
CA PRO A 62 -4.05 -46.54 -5.92
C PRO A 62 -4.82 -46.68 -4.59
N ALA A 63 -6.11 -46.98 -4.76
CA ALA A 63 -6.95 -47.93 -4.00
C ALA A 63 -7.24 -47.69 -2.50
N SER A 64 -8.54 -47.68 -2.14
CA SER A 64 -9.19 -48.76 -1.37
C SER A 64 -10.53 -48.34 -0.72
N THR A 65 -11.61 -49.07 -1.08
CA THR A 65 -12.74 -49.56 -0.23
C THR A 65 -13.74 -48.53 0.36
N GLN A 66 -14.96 -48.39 -0.19
CA GLN A 66 -16.23 -49.10 0.12
C GLN A 66 -16.86 -48.87 1.52
N THR A 67 -18.19 -48.62 1.48
CA THR A 67 -19.25 -48.89 2.51
C THR A 67 -19.29 -48.01 3.78
N THR A 68 -20.39 -47.50 4.32
CA THR A 68 -21.84 -47.83 4.31
C THR A 68 -22.70 -46.66 4.86
N SER A 69 -23.94 -46.51 4.35
CA SER A 69 -25.26 -46.30 5.01
C SER A 69 -25.40 -45.31 6.21
N SER A 70 -26.43 -44.46 6.39
CA SER A 70 -27.88 -44.60 6.15
C SER A 70 -28.68 -43.30 6.40
N SER A 71 -29.78 -43.15 5.65
CA SER A 71 -31.16 -42.69 6.01
C SER A 71 -31.55 -41.21 6.26
N SER A 72 -32.41 -40.74 5.34
CA SER A 72 -33.71 -40.01 5.49
C SER A 72 -33.75 -38.64 6.21
N SER A 73 -34.50 -37.60 5.80
CA SER A 73 -35.56 -37.42 4.80
C SER A 73 -35.95 -35.93 4.69
N LYS A 74 -36.65 -35.60 3.60
CA LYS A 74 -37.74 -34.59 3.48
C LYS A 74 -37.41 -33.18 2.94
N SER A 75 -37.51 -33.12 1.60
CA SER A 75 -38.17 -32.11 0.76
C SER A 75 -38.54 -30.74 1.37
N SER A 76 -38.11 -29.66 0.72
CA SER A 76 -39.06 -28.75 0.04
C SER A 76 -38.35 -27.81 -0.94
N THR A 77 -39.01 -27.70 -2.08
CA THR A 77 -38.79 -26.96 -3.32
C THR A 77 -38.52 -25.46 -3.18
N GLY A 78 -37.68 -24.94 -4.09
CA GLY A 78 -37.96 -23.66 -4.76
C GLY A 78 -36.86 -22.61 -4.67
N LYS A 79 -35.98 -22.54 -5.69
CA LYS A 79 -35.42 -21.25 -6.12
C LYS A 79 -34.99 -21.30 -7.58
N GLU A 80 -35.80 -20.69 -8.42
CA GLU A 80 -35.55 -20.46 -9.83
C GLU A 80 -35.06 -19.02 -10.04
N ASN A 81 -34.09 -18.93 -10.94
CA ASN A 81 -33.84 -17.84 -11.89
C ASN A 81 -33.13 -16.54 -11.46
N SER A 82 -31.82 -16.57 -11.70
CA SER A 82 -31.02 -15.57 -12.40
C SER A 82 -31.77 -14.60 -13.32
N ARG A 83 -31.46 -13.30 -13.22
CA ARG A 83 -31.35 -12.38 -14.36
C ARG A 83 -30.25 -11.36 -14.12
N GLU A 84 -29.50 -11.15 -15.19
CA GLU A 84 -28.36 -10.27 -15.36
C GLU A 84 -28.79 -8.79 -15.30
N ASP A 85 -27.94 -7.94 -14.71
CA ASP A 85 -27.93 -6.53 -15.03
C ASP A 85 -26.51 -6.06 -15.32
N LYS A 86 -26.38 -5.59 -16.56
CA LYS A 86 -25.23 -5.05 -17.25
C LYS A 86 -25.07 -3.58 -16.83
N VAL A 87 -24.06 -3.25 -16.04
CA VAL A 87 -23.69 -1.84 -15.78
C VAL A 87 -22.42 -1.51 -16.55
N SER A 88 -22.60 -0.69 -17.57
CA SER A 88 -21.59 -0.20 -18.48
C SER A 88 -20.60 0.74 -17.77
N GLU A 89 -19.33 0.40 -17.94
CA GLU A 89 -18.14 1.22 -17.69
C GLU A 89 -18.23 2.53 -18.51
N SER A 90 -18.22 3.68 -17.82
CA SER A 90 -17.96 4.98 -18.45
C SER A 90 -16.80 5.65 -17.74
N LYS A 91 -15.61 5.25 -18.19
CA LYS A 91 -14.34 5.96 -18.01
C LYS A 91 -14.50 7.38 -18.55
N SER A 92 -14.62 8.36 -17.66
CA SER A 92 -14.38 9.77 -17.97
C SER A 92 -13.16 10.22 -17.19
N GLU A 93 -12.06 10.35 -17.94
CA GLU A 93 -10.81 10.94 -17.51
C GLU A 93 -11.07 12.40 -17.12
N VAL A 94 -11.12 12.67 -15.82
CA VAL A 94 -11.10 14.04 -15.30
C VAL A 94 -9.64 14.51 -15.33
N ASN A 95 -9.25 15.12 -16.46
CA ASN A 95 -8.15 16.06 -16.50
C ASN A 95 -8.56 17.30 -15.70
N SER A 96 -8.49 17.24 -14.37
CA SER A 96 -8.59 18.42 -13.53
C SER A 96 -7.24 19.12 -13.53
N SER A 97 -7.01 19.96 -14.53
CA SER A 97 -6.13 21.12 -14.34
C SER A 97 -6.85 22.12 -13.45
N GLN A 98 -7.12 21.73 -12.20
CA GLN A 98 -7.50 22.68 -11.17
C GLN A 98 -6.24 23.49 -10.87
N GLU A 99 -6.26 24.76 -11.25
CA GLU A 99 -5.39 25.78 -10.72
C GLU A 99 -5.55 25.72 -9.19
N ILE A 100 -4.62 25.05 -8.49
CA ILE A 100 -4.65 24.94 -7.04
C ILE A 100 -4.40 26.35 -6.52
N LYS A 101 -5.48 27.06 -6.21
CA LYS A 101 -5.39 28.28 -5.44
C LYS A 101 -4.91 27.87 -4.05
N ASN A 102 -3.70 28.30 -3.70
CA ASN A 102 -3.10 28.14 -2.38
C ASN A 102 -3.77 29.08 -1.36
N ASP A 103 -5.10 29.03 -1.30
CA ASP A 103 -5.95 29.80 -0.38
C ASP A 103 -6.45 28.92 0.78
N GLY A 104 -5.90 27.70 0.90
CA GLY A 104 -6.19 26.77 2.00
C GLY A 104 -5.67 27.28 3.34
N PRO A 105 -6.19 26.78 4.47
CA PRO A 105 -5.69 27.16 5.78
C PRO A 105 -4.20 26.78 5.93
N GLU A 106 -3.44 27.61 6.63
CA GLU A 106 -2.08 27.25 7.01
C GLU A 106 -2.11 26.06 7.98
N TYR A 107 -1.18 25.11 7.80
CA TYR A 107 -1.07 23.96 8.69
C TYR A 107 -0.50 24.39 10.05
N ALA A 108 -1.35 24.40 11.07
CA ALA A 108 -1.04 24.87 12.42
C ALA A 108 -1.07 23.72 13.46
N GLU A 109 -0.79 24.04 14.72
CA GLU A 109 -0.82 23.08 15.83
C GLU A 109 -2.20 22.43 16.02
N GLU A 110 -3.28 23.20 15.83
CA GLU A 110 -4.65 22.68 15.83
C GLU A 110 -4.86 21.66 14.70
N SER A 111 -4.37 21.97 13.49
CA SER A 111 -4.40 21.04 12.34
C SER A 111 -3.66 19.74 12.66
N ASN A 112 -2.50 19.82 13.32
CA ASN A 112 -1.74 18.64 13.74
C ASN A 112 -2.47 17.82 14.80
N THR A 113 -3.17 18.48 15.73
CA THR A 113 -4.02 17.82 16.74
C THR A 113 -5.19 17.09 16.10
N GLN A 114 -5.87 17.72 15.16
CA GLN A 114 -6.98 17.11 14.42
C GLN A 114 -6.49 15.92 13.58
N PHE A 115 -5.37 16.07 12.89
CA PHE A 115 -4.79 14.98 12.12
C PHE A 115 -4.33 13.81 13.01
N ALA A 116 -3.73 14.07 14.18
CA ALA A 116 -3.37 13.03 15.14
C ALA A 116 -4.63 12.24 15.60
N ASN A 117 -5.70 12.93 15.98
CA ASN A 117 -6.95 12.26 16.38
C ASN A 117 -7.53 11.41 15.24
N HIS A 118 -7.51 11.93 14.00
CA HIS A 118 -7.94 11.19 12.82
C HIS A 118 -7.05 9.96 12.55
N LEU A 119 -5.72 10.11 12.64
CA LEU A 119 -4.77 9.02 12.47
C LEU A 119 -4.94 7.91 13.52
N THR A 120 -5.20 8.28 14.79
CA THR A 120 -5.51 7.32 15.86
C THR A 120 -6.72 6.47 15.48
N THR A 121 -7.78 7.12 14.97
CA THR A 121 -9.03 6.46 14.60
C THR A 121 -8.81 5.51 13.42
N GLU A 122 -8.10 5.97 12.40
CA GLU A 122 -7.79 5.18 11.20
C GLU A 122 -6.99 3.92 11.55
N ILE A 123 -5.93 4.06 12.36
CA ILE A 123 -5.10 2.91 12.75
C ILE A 123 -5.89 1.94 13.62
N ASN A 124 -6.64 2.43 14.61
CA ASN A 124 -7.42 1.56 15.51
C ASN A 124 -8.57 0.85 14.77
N SER A 125 -9.15 1.47 13.74
CA SER A 125 -10.11 0.81 12.85
C SER A 125 -9.49 -0.39 12.15
N GLN A 126 -8.27 -0.25 11.61
CA GLN A 126 -7.53 -1.34 10.98
C GLN A 126 -7.07 -2.42 11.98
N LEU A 127 -6.93 -2.08 13.26
CA LEU A 127 -6.53 -3.00 14.32
C LEU A 127 -7.70 -3.61 15.10
N ALA A 128 -8.96 -3.31 14.75
CA ALA A 128 -10.14 -3.67 15.54
C ALA A 128 -10.24 -5.18 15.88
N GLU A 129 -9.80 -6.05 14.97
CA GLU A 129 -9.82 -7.50 15.15
C GLU A 129 -8.57 -8.06 15.86
N SER A 130 -7.52 -7.25 15.98
CA SER A 130 -6.22 -7.69 16.52
C SER A 130 -6.12 -7.59 18.04
N GLY A 131 -7.03 -6.85 18.68
CA GLY A 131 -6.98 -6.53 20.11
C GLY A 131 -5.94 -5.47 20.49
N TYR A 132 -5.09 -5.04 19.54
CA TYR A 132 -4.15 -3.94 19.74
C TYR A 132 -4.83 -2.59 19.55
N GLN A 133 -4.40 -1.61 20.34
CA GLN A 133 -4.77 -0.21 20.19
C GLN A 133 -3.52 0.64 20.22
N VAL A 134 -3.57 1.75 19.48
CA VAL A 134 -2.55 2.79 19.51
C VAL A 134 -3.17 4.10 19.98
N ILE A 135 -2.32 4.98 20.49
CA ILE A 135 -2.68 6.36 20.81
C ILE A 135 -1.72 7.26 20.04
N THR A 136 -2.22 8.30 19.41
CA THR A 136 -1.33 9.35 18.88
C THR A 136 -1.51 10.66 19.64
N LYS A 137 -0.43 11.43 19.72
CA LYS A 137 -0.38 12.76 20.35
C LYS A 137 0.32 13.73 19.42
N ALA A 138 -0.30 14.86 19.14
CA ALA A 138 0.34 15.95 18.43
C ALA A 138 1.36 16.67 19.34
N VAL A 139 2.49 17.05 18.77
CA VAL A 139 3.54 17.82 19.44
C VAL A 139 3.90 19.01 18.55
N GLY A 140 3.43 20.20 18.94
CA GLY A 140 3.55 21.41 18.14
C GLY A 140 2.92 21.26 16.76
N LYS A 141 3.48 21.96 15.76
CA LYS A 141 2.88 22.08 14.43
C LYS A 141 3.16 20.94 13.44
N ASN A 142 4.12 20.06 13.71
CA ASN A 142 4.60 19.13 12.67
C ASN A 142 5.15 17.79 13.19
N VAL A 143 4.83 17.40 14.41
CA VAL A 143 5.30 16.14 15.00
C VAL A 143 4.12 15.37 15.58
N ILE A 144 4.11 14.06 15.37
CA ILE A 144 3.17 13.13 15.98
C ILE A 144 3.94 12.04 16.72
N TYR A 145 3.59 11.84 17.98
CA TYR A 145 4.02 10.69 18.78
C TYR A 145 2.93 9.64 18.72
N LEU A 146 3.26 8.44 18.23
CA LEU A 146 2.40 7.28 18.21
C LEU A 146 2.89 6.26 19.23
N TYR A 147 2.03 5.93 20.17
CA TYR A 147 2.29 5.01 21.26
C TYR A 147 1.79 3.61 20.90
N LEU A 148 2.70 2.65 20.93
CA LEU A 148 2.44 1.22 20.84
C LEU A 148 2.37 0.61 22.25
N PRO A 149 1.71 -0.56 22.38
CA PRO A 149 1.72 -1.34 23.62
C PRO A 149 3.13 -1.55 24.17
N GLN A 150 3.25 -1.57 25.48
CA GLN A 150 4.54 -1.56 26.19
C GLN A 150 5.43 -2.78 25.88
N ASP A 151 4.85 -3.92 25.55
CA ASP A 151 5.56 -5.16 25.23
C ASP A 151 6.28 -5.11 23.86
N VAL A 152 5.78 -4.31 22.91
CA VAL A 152 6.38 -4.14 21.58
C VAL A 152 7.82 -3.64 21.65
N LYS A 153 8.20 -2.92 22.71
CA LYS A 153 9.58 -2.43 22.88
C LYS A 153 10.61 -3.55 23.07
N TYR A 154 10.18 -4.78 23.34
CA TYR A 154 11.04 -5.95 23.46
C TYR A 154 11.07 -6.82 22.20
N TYR A 155 10.32 -6.46 21.16
CA TYR A 155 10.38 -7.16 19.88
C TYR A 155 11.74 -6.98 19.23
N SER A 156 12.06 -7.87 18.28
CA SER A 156 13.31 -7.77 17.54
C SER A 156 13.36 -6.48 16.73
N LYS A 157 14.57 -5.99 16.46
CA LYS A 157 14.78 -4.81 15.61
C LYS A 157 14.06 -4.90 14.25
N VAL A 158 13.99 -6.09 13.66
CA VAL A 158 13.34 -6.32 12.36
C VAL A 158 11.83 -6.16 12.48
N GLU A 159 11.20 -6.72 13.52
CA GLU A 159 9.77 -6.59 13.77
C GLU A 159 9.37 -5.14 14.04
N ILE A 160 10.14 -4.43 14.88
CA ILE A 160 9.90 -3.01 15.15
C ILE A 160 10.03 -2.18 13.86
N GLN A 161 11.01 -2.50 13.01
CA GLN A 161 11.17 -1.81 11.72
C GLN A 161 9.97 -2.06 10.80
N GLN A 162 9.49 -3.29 10.70
CA GLN A 162 8.31 -3.63 9.88
C GLN A 162 7.05 -2.93 10.38
N ILE A 163 6.84 -2.87 11.70
CA ILE A 163 5.73 -2.14 12.31
C ILE A 163 5.86 -0.64 11.98
N ALA A 164 7.03 -0.05 12.21
CA ALA A 164 7.28 1.36 11.93
C ALA A 164 7.05 1.70 10.45
N ASP A 165 7.54 0.88 9.51
CA ASP A 165 7.36 1.09 8.07
C ASP A 165 5.87 1.04 7.67
N LYS A 166 5.09 0.11 8.24
CA LYS A 166 3.64 0.04 8.02
C LYS A 166 2.94 1.30 8.54
N LEU A 167 3.23 1.70 9.77
CA LEU A 167 2.65 2.91 10.39
C LEU A 167 2.98 4.18 9.61
N TYR A 168 4.20 4.29 9.11
CA TYR A 168 4.62 5.40 8.26
C TYR A 168 3.82 5.45 6.95
N ASN A 169 3.64 4.31 6.28
CA ASN A 169 2.84 4.26 5.06
C ASN A 169 1.37 4.62 5.31
N ILE A 170 0.79 4.13 6.41
CA ILE A 170 -0.58 4.50 6.82
C ILE A 170 -0.64 6.01 7.01
N LYS A 171 0.20 6.60 7.87
CA LYS A 171 0.25 8.05 8.12
C LYS A 171 0.38 8.86 6.82
N GLU A 172 1.29 8.51 5.93
CA GLU A 172 1.49 9.24 4.67
C GLU A 172 0.25 9.18 3.77
N SER A 173 -0.44 8.03 3.71
CA SER A 173 -1.69 7.91 2.96
C SER A 173 -2.85 8.66 3.61
N THR A 174 -3.04 8.50 4.92
CA THR A 174 -4.09 9.16 5.70
C THR A 174 -3.93 10.68 5.65
N PHE A 175 -2.69 11.18 5.78
CA PHE A 175 -2.43 12.61 5.72
C PHE A 175 -2.83 13.22 4.38
N LYS A 176 -2.49 12.58 3.26
CA LYS A 176 -2.82 13.11 1.93
C LYS A 176 -4.32 13.27 1.75
N ASN A 177 -5.08 12.24 2.11
CA ASN A 177 -6.54 12.27 1.98
C ASN A 177 -7.15 13.30 2.94
N TRP A 178 -6.78 13.23 4.22
CA TRP A 178 -7.26 14.15 5.25
C TRP A 178 -6.94 15.61 4.90
N ALA A 179 -5.75 15.89 4.40
CA ALA A 179 -5.34 17.24 4.02
C ALA A 179 -6.17 17.79 2.85
N ILE A 180 -6.43 16.97 1.81
CA ILE A 180 -7.29 17.34 0.68
C ILE A 180 -8.72 17.61 1.16
N GLU A 181 -9.27 16.72 1.99
CA GLU A 181 -10.64 16.84 2.52
C GLU A 181 -10.84 18.09 3.38
N ASN A 182 -9.79 18.53 4.09
CA ASN A 182 -9.82 19.72 4.93
C ASN A 182 -9.30 20.98 4.20
N GLY A 183 -9.10 20.92 2.87
CA GLY A 183 -8.76 22.07 2.03
C GLY A 183 -7.31 22.56 2.14
N TYR A 184 -6.40 21.76 2.69
CA TYR A 184 -4.97 22.10 2.75
C TYR A 184 -4.31 21.91 1.39
N ASP A 185 -3.41 22.82 1.03
CA ASP A 185 -2.54 22.65 -0.15
C ASP A 185 -1.37 21.71 0.18
N LEU A 186 -1.36 20.51 -0.45
CA LEU A 186 -0.30 19.52 -0.32
C LEU A 186 1.08 20.00 -0.83
N SER A 187 1.14 21.12 -1.55
CA SER A 187 2.38 21.78 -1.95
C SER A 187 3.08 22.46 -0.78
N PHE A 188 2.33 22.82 0.28
CA PHE A 188 2.83 23.52 1.48
C PHE A 188 2.69 22.66 2.74
N ALA A 189 1.60 21.91 2.86
CA ALA A 189 1.32 21.01 3.97
C ALA A 189 2.16 19.73 3.82
N ASN A 190 3.32 19.70 4.49
CA ASN A 190 4.10 18.48 4.65
C ASN A 190 3.46 17.61 5.74
N SER A 191 3.40 16.29 5.51
CA SER A 191 2.96 15.36 6.56
C SER A 191 3.85 15.52 7.80
N PRO A 192 3.27 15.55 9.01
CA PRO A 192 4.05 15.67 10.24
C PRO A 192 4.98 14.46 10.40
N ASN A 193 6.11 14.70 11.07
CA ASN A 193 7.09 13.67 11.35
C ASN A 193 6.56 12.71 12.42
N LEU A 194 6.66 11.42 12.16
CA LEU A 194 6.25 10.37 13.08
C LEU A 194 7.39 9.93 13.99
N TYR A 195 7.08 9.83 15.28
CA TYR A 195 7.86 9.09 16.27
C TYR A 195 7.00 7.96 16.80
N VAL A 196 7.52 6.75 16.74
CA VAL A 196 6.91 5.54 17.31
C VAL A 196 7.55 5.31 18.67
N LYS A 197 6.72 5.30 19.71
CA LYS A 197 7.11 5.19 21.11
C LYS A 197 6.38 4.04 21.79
N SER A 198 6.91 3.54 22.89
CA SER A 198 6.17 2.72 23.85
C SER A 198 5.50 3.60 24.91
N GLU A 199 4.62 3.01 25.73
CA GLU A 199 3.86 3.69 26.78
C GLU A 199 4.75 4.44 27.79
N ASP A 200 5.96 3.95 28.05
CA ASP A 200 6.96 4.60 28.91
C ASP A 200 7.81 5.68 28.22
N ASP A 201 7.36 6.18 27.08
CA ASP A 201 8.02 7.19 26.25
C ASP A 201 9.35 6.76 25.59
N THR A 202 9.76 5.49 25.69
CA THR A 202 10.92 4.98 24.94
C THR A 202 10.68 5.13 23.45
N THR A 203 11.60 5.78 22.74
CA THR A 203 11.50 5.94 21.28
C THR A 203 11.96 4.66 20.59
N LEU A 204 11.02 3.98 19.93
CA LEU A 204 11.27 2.72 19.22
C LEU A 204 11.78 2.99 17.81
N ALA A 205 11.17 3.93 17.09
CA ALA A 205 11.57 4.35 15.77
C ALA A 205 11.18 5.82 15.52
N GLU A 206 11.87 6.49 14.61
CA GLU A 206 11.53 7.85 14.17
C GLU A 206 11.73 8.00 12.66
N GLU A 207 11.01 8.95 12.07
CA GLU A 207 11.27 9.39 10.70
C GLU A 207 12.69 9.96 10.55
N SER A 208 13.37 9.53 9.51
CA SER A 208 14.73 9.95 9.17
C SER A 208 14.84 10.24 7.67
N GLY A 209 15.79 11.09 7.31
CA GLY A 209 16.11 11.44 5.93
C GLY A 209 15.46 12.73 5.46
N THR A 210 16.19 13.51 4.68
CA THR A 210 15.78 14.84 4.21
C THR A 210 15.12 14.81 2.82
N ILE A 211 15.47 13.81 1.99
CA ILE A 211 15.04 13.70 0.58
C ILE A 211 14.16 12.47 0.37
N LYS A 212 14.53 11.35 1.00
CA LYS A 212 13.73 10.12 1.05
C LYS A 212 13.47 9.82 2.51
N LYS A 213 12.31 10.23 3.00
CA LYS A 213 11.88 9.94 4.36
C LYS A 213 11.60 8.45 4.51
N SER A 214 12.05 7.89 5.62
CA SER A 214 11.81 6.49 6.01
C SER A 214 11.88 6.36 7.54
N MET A 215 11.31 5.30 8.10
CA MET A 215 11.45 5.03 9.52
C MET A 215 12.81 4.42 9.83
N LYS A 216 13.37 4.78 10.98
CA LYS A 216 14.61 4.19 11.51
C LYS A 216 14.42 3.76 12.95
N VAL A 217 14.57 2.47 13.21
CA VAL A 217 14.57 1.91 14.57
C VAL A 217 15.74 2.45 15.40
N LYS A 218 15.46 2.78 16.66
CA LYS A 218 16.40 3.39 17.61
C LYS A 218 16.80 2.47 18.76
N VAL A 219 15.95 1.51 19.11
CA VAL A 219 16.27 0.50 20.11
C VAL A 219 17.25 -0.54 19.57
N ASN A 220 18.03 -1.12 20.47
CA ASN A 220 19.03 -2.15 20.16
C ASN A 220 18.64 -3.44 20.88
N ASN A 221 17.70 -4.16 20.27
CA ASN A 221 17.17 -5.43 20.73
C ASN A 221 17.62 -6.56 19.81
#